data_AF-A0A7V0Z2Y3-F1
#
_entry.id   AF-A0A7V0Z2Y3-F1
#
_cell.length_a   1.000
_cell.length_b   1.000
_cell.length_c   1.000
_cell.angle_alpha   90.00
_cell.angle_beta   90.00
_cell.angle_gamma   90.00
#
_symmetry.space_group_name_H-M   'P 1'
#
loop_
_entity.id
_entity.type
_entity.pdbx_description
1 polymer ?
#
loop_
_entity_poly.entity_id
_entity_poly.type
_entity_poly.pdbx_seq_one_letter_code
_entity_poly.pdbx_strand_id
1 'polypeptide(L)'
;MTFKEKEFHAVVLGALLHDIGKFVQRAQKEPKKEDHSHWGEEWFQDNLAEKITPVFSDREKEIIRSAISNHHYHVNYISLADAISAGMDRTAIDLEKEEKGDPFTDRLISIFSKIGIKSKPEVEKYSRIVPLGSKNLEEIFPIEQKKCYPEEYSELLKKFNDEIKITNFVNISAENLLNFFFFLLWKYCWCIPSAAYEDEPDIPLFDHLKTTAAIAGCLYIYHKENPEINLDVSKNLLCLIGGDISGIQSFIFDVLTQQGKIAKRLRARSFYVQLISEIAAHKVLHSFKLPFCNLIFSAGGNFYILAPNLKESSNLIDNLQKEFDKWTLSQMNAELSISLAIREISGKDLIDFPSSLEELKFELNEKKNKPLFAVLTEKGRWLPQEFIRPEVIEGDEKACNGCHKYPIAEITPEEEAYCLRCFRDIQVGKLLPKSNYLAFYKNNLQGFEVLDYSFKLTEGKDIPIILKENPYLLLSLNETKVGLPIIGFKYFANHIPTKNDIALAIVEEGQPVTLEDIAKESNGDKLIAYIKPQ
;
A
#
# COMPACT_ATOMS: atom_id res chain seq x y z
N MET A 1 -15.36 18.55 -3.94
CA MET A 1 -14.84 18.32 -2.57
C MET A 1 -14.29 19.57 -1.90
N THR A 2 -15.15 20.23 -1.11
CA THR A 2 -14.82 21.38 -0.23
C THR A 2 -15.05 20.99 1.23
N PHE A 3 -14.01 20.54 1.93
CA PHE A 3 -14.04 20.32 3.38
C PHE A 3 -12.79 20.91 4.03
N LYS A 4 -12.84 21.13 5.36
CA LYS A 4 -11.68 21.59 6.13
C LYS A 4 -10.66 20.47 6.23
N GLU A 5 -9.52 20.61 5.54
CA GLU A 5 -8.51 19.56 5.44
C GLU A 5 -7.92 19.15 6.80
N LYS A 6 -7.64 20.10 7.70
CA LYS A 6 -7.12 19.75 9.03
C LYS A 6 -8.14 19.00 9.89
N GLU A 7 -9.41 19.40 9.87
CA GLU A 7 -10.49 18.69 10.57
C GLU A 7 -10.65 17.26 10.02
N PHE A 8 -10.58 17.08 8.70
CA PHE A 8 -10.59 15.76 8.07
C PHE A 8 -9.43 14.88 8.55
N HIS A 9 -8.19 15.39 8.48
CA HIS A 9 -7.02 14.63 8.95
C HIS A 9 -7.12 14.29 10.45
N ALA A 10 -7.69 15.17 11.27
CA ALA A 10 -7.93 14.90 12.70
C ALA A 10 -8.98 13.80 12.91
N VAL A 11 -10.06 13.77 12.13
CA VAL A 11 -11.06 12.69 12.17
C VAL A 11 -10.44 11.36 11.77
N VAL A 12 -9.67 11.33 10.68
CA VAL A 12 -9.03 10.09 10.21
C VAL A 12 -7.95 9.63 11.20
N LEU A 13 -7.14 10.54 11.74
CA LEU A 13 -6.14 10.20 12.77
C LEU A 13 -6.80 9.71 14.07
N GLY A 14 -7.89 10.35 14.49
CA GLY A 14 -8.70 9.90 15.63
C GLY A 14 -9.22 8.49 15.41
N ALA A 15 -9.77 8.19 14.23
CA ALA A 15 -10.23 6.85 13.87
C ALA A 15 -9.09 5.82 13.81
N LEU A 16 -7.91 6.23 13.31
CA LEU A 16 -6.73 5.38 13.24
C LEU A 16 -6.12 5.08 14.62
N LEU A 17 -6.43 5.90 15.63
CA LEU A 17 -5.95 5.75 17.01
C LEU A 17 -7.04 5.34 17.99
N HIS A 18 -8.31 5.23 17.59
CA HIS A 18 -9.44 5.09 18.50
C HIS A 18 -9.26 3.92 19.49
N ASP A 19 -8.64 2.84 19.01
CA ASP A 19 -8.43 1.60 19.73
C ASP A 19 -6.98 1.40 20.22
N ILE A 20 -6.14 2.45 20.18
CA ILE A 20 -4.74 2.39 20.68
C ILE A 20 -4.68 1.95 22.14
N GLY A 21 -5.73 2.27 22.90
CA GLY A 21 -5.93 1.85 24.27
C GLY A 21 -5.83 0.34 24.48
N LYS A 22 -6.21 -0.50 23.49
CA LYS A 22 -6.06 -1.97 23.58
C LYS A 22 -4.59 -2.38 23.65
N PHE A 23 -3.73 -1.73 22.86
CA PHE A 23 -2.30 -1.97 22.91
C PHE A 23 -1.71 -1.49 24.25
N VAL A 24 -2.09 -0.29 24.69
CA VAL A 24 -1.63 0.29 25.96
C VAL A 24 -2.05 -0.57 27.16
N GLN A 25 -3.31 -0.99 27.19
CA GLN A 25 -3.88 -1.81 28.26
C GLN A 25 -3.13 -3.13 28.39
N ARG A 26 -2.89 -3.86 27.29
CA ARG A 26 -2.21 -5.17 27.31
C ARG A 26 -0.75 -5.11 27.75
N ALA A 27 -0.13 -3.93 27.67
CA ALA A 27 1.23 -3.69 28.16
C ALA A 27 1.29 -3.39 29.67
N GLN A 28 0.16 -3.19 30.35
CA GLN A 28 0.13 -2.84 31.77
C GLN A 28 0.34 -4.06 32.68
N LYS A 29 0.89 -3.82 33.87
CA LYS A 29 1.01 -4.84 34.92
C LYS A 29 -0.35 -5.27 35.48
N GLU A 30 -1.27 -4.31 35.61
CA GLU A 30 -2.63 -4.51 36.10
C GLU A 30 -3.65 -4.06 35.03
N PRO A 31 -3.74 -4.78 33.89
CA PRO A 31 -4.47 -4.32 32.72
C PRO A 31 -5.98 -4.20 32.93
N LYS A 32 -6.53 -4.93 33.92
CA LYS A 32 -7.94 -4.93 34.30
C LYS A 32 -8.34 -3.80 35.27
N LYS A 33 -7.39 -2.96 35.71
CA LYS A 33 -7.66 -1.87 36.65
C LYS A 33 -8.59 -0.82 36.04
N GLU A 34 -8.40 -0.55 34.75
CA GLU A 34 -9.16 0.40 33.95
C GLU A 34 -9.45 -0.21 32.57
N ASP A 35 -10.43 0.33 31.86
CA ASP A 35 -10.73 -0.11 30.49
C ASP A 35 -9.73 0.45 29.46
N HIS A 36 -9.79 -0.09 28.25
CA HIS A 36 -8.88 0.32 27.18
C HIS A 36 -9.03 1.82 26.84
N SER A 37 -10.22 2.39 26.99
CA SER A 37 -10.50 3.78 26.66
C SER A 37 -9.81 4.74 27.63
N HIS A 38 -9.82 4.43 28.91
CA HIS A 38 -9.07 5.14 29.92
C HIS A 38 -7.56 5.09 29.65
N TRP A 39 -7.01 3.89 29.41
CA TRP A 39 -5.59 3.73 29.09
C TRP A 39 -5.20 4.46 27.80
N GLY A 40 -6.09 4.50 26.81
CA GLY A 40 -5.90 5.27 25.58
C GLY A 40 -5.84 6.78 25.82
N GLU A 41 -6.75 7.31 26.64
CA GLU A 41 -6.77 8.74 27.02
C GLU A 41 -5.49 9.13 27.76
N GLU A 42 -5.09 8.36 28.78
CA GLU A 42 -3.85 8.59 29.52
C GLU A 42 -2.64 8.59 28.58
N TRP A 43 -2.55 7.58 27.70
CA TRP A 43 -1.49 7.51 26.70
C TRP A 43 -1.48 8.73 25.77
N PHE A 44 -2.64 9.19 25.30
CA PHE A 44 -2.74 10.36 24.44
C PHE A 44 -2.21 11.62 25.14
N GLN A 45 -2.61 11.85 26.39
CA GLN A 45 -2.15 13.00 27.17
C GLN A 45 -0.64 12.96 27.37
N ASP A 46 -0.09 11.81 27.76
CA ASP A 46 1.31 11.66 28.12
C ASP A 46 2.27 11.65 26.93
N ASN A 47 1.83 11.12 25.77
CA ASN A 47 2.72 10.82 24.65
C ASN A 47 2.45 11.69 23.41
N LEU A 48 1.24 12.22 23.24
CA LEU A 48 0.82 12.78 21.96
C LEU A 48 0.25 14.21 22.01
N ALA A 49 -0.52 14.56 23.03
CA ALA A 49 -1.31 15.80 23.06
C ALA A 49 -0.46 17.07 22.84
N GLU A 50 0.65 17.21 23.57
CA GLU A 50 1.57 18.33 23.39
C GLU A 50 2.31 18.24 22.05
N LYS A 51 2.78 17.05 21.71
CA LYS A 51 3.58 16.73 20.51
C LYS A 51 2.93 17.14 19.20
N ILE A 52 1.60 17.03 19.07
CA ILE A 52 0.88 17.37 17.84
C ILE A 52 0.39 18.82 17.78
N THR A 53 0.62 19.63 18.81
CA THR A 53 0.25 21.06 18.85
C THR A 53 0.82 21.89 17.69
N PRO A 54 2.04 21.64 17.17
CA PRO A 54 2.52 22.33 15.96
C PRO A 54 1.66 22.10 14.71
N VAL A 55 0.85 21.04 14.69
CA VAL A 55 0.07 20.61 13.52
C VAL A 55 -1.42 20.90 13.68
N PHE A 56 -1.97 20.59 14.87
CA PHE A 56 -3.39 20.64 15.19
C PHE A 56 -3.69 21.66 16.30
N SER A 57 -4.77 22.42 16.12
CA SER A 57 -5.32 23.29 17.17
C SER A 57 -6.02 22.48 18.26
N ASP A 58 -6.39 23.12 19.37
CA ASP A 58 -7.10 22.46 20.48
C ASP A 58 -8.41 21.79 20.02
N ARG A 59 -9.12 22.37 19.04
CA ARG A 59 -10.31 21.75 18.46
C ARG A 59 -10.00 20.43 17.76
N GLU A 60 -8.93 20.36 16.97
CA GLU A 60 -8.57 19.14 16.25
C GLU A 60 -7.98 18.08 17.19
N LYS A 61 -7.20 18.51 18.20
CA LYS A 61 -6.75 17.62 19.28
C LYS A 61 -7.92 17.01 20.03
N GLU A 62 -8.97 17.79 20.29
CA GLU A 62 -10.17 17.28 20.96
C GLU A 62 -10.92 16.23 20.12
N ILE A 63 -10.97 16.38 18.79
CA ILE A 63 -11.53 15.35 17.90
C ILE A 63 -10.77 14.03 18.04
N ILE A 64 -9.43 14.09 18.05
CA ILE A 64 -8.56 12.91 18.19
C ILE A 64 -8.75 12.28 19.58
N ARG A 65 -8.67 13.09 20.63
CA ARG A 65 -8.84 12.68 22.03
C ARG A 65 -10.20 12.02 22.29
N SER A 66 -11.28 12.64 21.80
CA SER A 66 -12.64 12.12 21.94
C SER A 66 -12.84 10.80 21.19
N ALA A 67 -12.10 10.55 20.10
CA ALA A 67 -12.14 9.28 19.40
C ALA A 67 -11.46 8.16 20.20
N ILE A 68 -10.37 8.47 20.92
CA ILE A 68 -9.58 7.53 21.72
C ILE A 68 -10.29 7.15 23.04
N SER A 69 -10.97 8.10 23.68
CA SER A 69 -11.56 7.92 25.02
C SER A 69 -12.94 7.24 25.06
N ASN A 70 -13.41 6.64 23.96
CA ASN A 70 -14.74 6.02 23.79
C ASN A 70 -15.97 6.89 24.17
N HIS A 71 -15.80 8.20 24.38
CA HIS A 71 -16.92 9.14 24.33
C HIS A 71 -17.29 9.49 22.89
N HIS A 72 -17.55 8.45 22.10
CA HIS A 72 -18.05 8.44 20.73
C HIS A 72 -19.28 9.33 20.46
N TYR A 73 -19.86 9.92 21.51
CA TYR A 73 -20.91 10.91 21.49
C TYR A 73 -20.64 12.12 20.57
N HIS A 74 -19.38 12.43 20.26
CA HIS A 74 -19.02 13.62 19.48
C HIS A 74 -18.64 13.39 18.02
N VAL A 75 -18.43 12.15 17.57
CA VAL A 75 -17.99 11.88 16.18
C VAL A 75 -18.68 10.64 15.59
N ASN A 76 -19.97 10.78 15.27
CA ASN A 76 -20.82 9.71 14.71
C ASN A 76 -20.18 8.92 13.54
N TYR A 77 -19.27 9.54 12.77
CA TYR A 77 -18.54 8.87 11.67
C TYR A 77 -17.68 7.72 12.17
N ILE A 78 -16.95 7.92 13.28
CA ILE A 78 -15.95 6.96 13.77
C ILE A 78 -16.65 5.75 14.37
N SER A 79 -17.70 5.97 15.16
CA SER A 79 -18.45 4.88 15.80
C SER A 79 -19.22 4.03 14.79
N LEU A 80 -19.74 4.65 13.73
CA LEU A 80 -20.33 3.89 12.63
C LEU A 80 -19.24 3.12 11.85
N ALA A 81 -18.09 3.74 11.61
CA ALA A 81 -16.98 3.10 10.90
C ALA A 81 -16.41 1.91 11.67
N ASP A 82 -16.27 2.03 12.99
CA ASP A 82 -15.81 0.97 13.88
C ASP A 82 -16.76 -0.23 13.83
N ALA A 83 -18.06 0.01 14.01
CA ALA A 83 -19.09 -1.03 13.89
C ALA A 83 -19.08 -1.74 12.52
N ILE A 84 -18.90 -0.99 11.42
CA ILE A 84 -18.79 -1.57 10.07
C ILE A 84 -17.51 -2.41 9.94
N SER A 85 -16.36 -1.90 10.40
CA SER A 85 -15.07 -2.60 10.34
C SER A 85 -15.09 -3.90 11.14
N ALA A 86 -15.72 -3.89 12.31
CA ALA A 86 -15.88 -5.05 13.18
C ALA A 86 -16.91 -6.07 12.66
N GLY A 87 -17.57 -5.81 11.52
CA GLY A 87 -18.60 -6.71 10.99
C GLY A 87 -19.88 -6.76 11.82
N MET A 88 -20.11 -5.76 12.68
CA MET A 88 -21.30 -5.72 13.54
C MET A 88 -22.51 -5.26 12.72
N ASP A 89 -23.42 -6.18 12.42
CA ASP A 89 -24.78 -5.81 12.03
C ASP A 89 -25.44 -5.20 13.28
N ARG A 90 -25.91 -3.95 13.22
CA ARG A 90 -26.42 -3.19 14.39
C ARG A 90 -27.65 -3.83 15.07
N THR A 91 -28.02 -5.05 14.72
CA THR A 91 -29.19 -5.82 15.18
C THR A 91 -28.90 -6.95 16.16
N ALA A 92 -27.65 -7.24 16.54
CA ALA A 92 -27.41 -8.19 17.62
C ALA A 92 -26.14 -7.84 18.41
N ILE A 93 -26.32 -7.08 19.50
CA ILE A 93 -25.50 -7.36 20.69
C ILE A 93 -26.01 -8.72 21.17
N ASP A 94 -25.46 -9.81 20.63
CA ASP A 94 -25.65 -11.14 21.21
C ASP A 94 -24.93 -11.13 22.56
N LEU A 95 -25.61 -10.60 23.58
CA LEU A 95 -25.22 -10.57 24.99
C LEU A 95 -25.07 -11.99 25.59
N GLU A 96 -25.20 -13.04 24.77
CA GLU A 96 -25.17 -14.45 25.18
C GLU A 96 -23.98 -15.25 24.59
N LYS A 97 -23.05 -14.61 23.85
CA LYS A 97 -21.80 -15.30 23.49
C LYS A 97 -20.86 -15.30 24.70
N GLU A 98 -20.52 -16.48 25.20
CA GLU A 98 -19.42 -16.64 26.17
C GLU A 98 -18.15 -16.03 25.55
N GLU A 99 -17.57 -15.02 26.20
CA GLU A 99 -16.25 -14.50 25.82
C GLU A 99 -15.23 -15.65 25.94
N LYS A 100 -14.77 -16.16 24.80
CA LYS A 100 -13.78 -17.22 24.74
C LYS A 100 -12.43 -16.61 24.43
N GLY A 101 -11.56 -16.56 25.43
CA GLY A 101 -10.19 -16.10 25.25
C GLY A 101 -9.69 -15.27 26.42
N ASP A 102 -8.41 -14.95 26.37
CA ASP A 102 -7.79 -13.99 27.28
C ASP A 102 -7.16 -12.87 26.45
N PRO A 103 -7.78 -11.68 26.39
CA PRO A 103 -7.29 -10.59 25.55
C PRO A 103 -5.92 -10.05 25.97
N PHE A 104 -5.43 -10.42 27.14
CA PHE A 104 -4.13 -9.99 27.65
C PHE A 104 -3.01 -10.95 27.29
N THR A 105 -3.33 -12.21 26.98
CA THR A 105 -2.31 -13.25 26.74
C THR A 105 -2.49 -14.01 25.43
N ASP A 106 -3.67 -14.05 24.82
CA ASP A 106 -3.85 -14.70 23.52
C ASP A 106 -3.17 -13.91 22.39
N ARG A 107 -2.43 -14.64 21.55
CA ARG A 107 -1.82 -14.11 20.34
C ARG A 107 -2.80 -14.15 19.17
N LEU A 108 -2.55 -13.27 18.21
CA LEU A 108 -3.21 -13.26 16.91
C LEU A 108 -3.00 -14.61 16.19
N ILE A 109 -4.09 -15.25 15.76
CA ILE A 109 -4.08 -16.46 14.95
C ILE A 109 -3.66 -16.13 13.51
N SER A 110 -2.77 -16.92 12.95
CA SER A 110 -2.38 -16.81 11.55
C SER A 110 -3.48 -17.39 10.65
N ILE A 111 -4.00 -16.58 9.73
CA ILE A 111 -4.96 -17.02 8.71
C ILE A 111 -4.44 -18.20 7.88
N PHE A 112 -3.13 -18.32 7.69
CA PHE A 112 -2.51 -19.43 6.94
C PHE A 112 -2.59 -20.77 7.68
N SER A 113 -2.82 -20.75 9.00
CA SER A 113 -3.10 -21.97 9.76
C SER A 113 -4.56 -22.44 9.64
N LYS A 114 -5.44 -21.61 9.06
CA LYS A 114 -6.86 -21.93 8.83
C LYS A 114 -7.17 -22.33 7.38
N ILE A 115 -6.29 -21.97 6.45
CA ILE A 115 -6.46 -22.21 5.02
C ILE A 115 -5.62 -23.42 4.60
N GLY A 116 -6.21 -24.35 3.86
CA GLY A 116 -5.50 -25.50 3.32
C GLY A 116 -6.04 -25.90 1.95
N ILE A 117 -5.14 -26.32 1.06
CA ILE A 117 -5.49 -26.70 -0.32
C ILE A 117 -6.23 -28.05 -0.37
N LYS A 118 -5.92 -28.98 0.55
CA LYS A 118 -6.53 -30.33 0.61
C LYS A 118 -7.26 -30.59 1.92
N SER A 119 -6.68 -30.20 3.04
CA SER A 119 -7.25 -30.31 4.37
C SER A 119 -6.85 -29.08 5.18
N LYS A 120 -7.69 -28.68 6.14
CA LYS A 120 -7.29 -27.64 7.10
C LYS A 120 -6.04 -28.12 7.86
N PRO A 121 -5.05 -27.25 8.10
CA PRO A 121 -3.94 -27.58 8.98
C PRO A 121 -4.47 -28.05 10.35
N GLU A 122 -3.86 -29.09 10.92
CA GLU A 122 -4.28 -29.66 12.21
C GLU A 122 -3.91 -28.78 13.41
N VAL A 123 -2.94 -27.87 13.23
CA VAL A 123 -2.36 -27.07 14.31
C VAL A 123 -2.50 -25.59 13.97
N GLU A 124 -3.17 -24.86 14.87
CA GLU A 124 -3.21 -23.39 14.83
C GLU A 124 -1.80 -22.82 15.03
N LYS A 125 -1.51 -21.76 14.29
CA LYS A 125 -0.27 -21.01 14.46
C LYS A 125 -0.59 -19.55 14.74
N TYR A 126 0.31 -18.88 15.43
CA TYR A 126 0.12 -17.56 16.01
C TYR A 126 1.26 -16.62 15.63
N SER A 127 0.97 -15.32 15.55
CA SER A 127 1.95 -14.29 15.23
C SER A 127 2.83 -13.95 16.43
N ARG A 128 4.12 -13.69 16.21
CA ARG A 128 5.04 -13.20 17.26
C ARG A 128 4.76 -11.73 17.58
N ILE A 129 4.81 -11.35 18.85
CA ILE A 129 4.64 -9.96 19.30
C ILE A 129 5.98 -9.24 19.19
N VAL A 130 6.28 -8.72 17.99
CA VAL A 130 7.51 -7.98 17.70
C VAL A 130 7.27 -6.93 16.61
N PRO A 131 8.11 -5.88 16.51
CA PRO A 131 8.03 -4.94 15.41
C PRO A 131 8.29 -5.64 14.08
N LEU A 132 7.55 -5.25 13.05
CA LEU A 132 7.80 -5.68 11.66
C LEU A 132 9.21 -5.22 11.23
N GLY A 133 9.92 -6.08 10.51
CA GLY A 133 11.30 -5.87 10.05
C GLY A 133 12.37 -6.10 11.11
N SER A 134 12.03 -6.62 12.29
CA SER A 134 13.00 -6.78 13.39
C SER A 134 14.02 -7.89 13.17
N LYS A 135 13.71 -8.92 12.37
CA LYS A 135 14.59 -10.04 12.06
C LYS A 135 14.59 -10.38 10.57
N ASN A 136 14.75 -9.36 9.71
CA ASN A 136 14.72 -9.55 8.25
C ASN A 136 13.49 -10.33 7.76
N LEU A 137 12.32 -10.05 8.36
CA LEU A 137 11.04 -10.72 8.12
C LEU A 137 10.93 -12.17 8.61
N GLU A 138 11.93 -12.75 9.26
CA GLU A 138 11.77 -14.08 9.89
C GLU A 138 10.66 -14.10 10.94
N GLU A 139 10.38 -12.96 11.55
CA GLU A 139 9.33 -12.83 12.55
C GLU A 139 7.92 -13.07 12.02
N ILE A 140 7.68 -12.90 10.71
CA ILE A 140 6.33 -13.05 10.10
C ILE A 140 5.88 -14.52 10.03
N PHE A 141 6.81 -15.47 10.13
CA PHE A 141 6.48 -16.89 10.11
C PHE A 141 5.82 -17.29 11.44
N PRO A 142 4.61 -17.83 11.45
CA PRO A 142 3.86 -18.02 12.68
C PRO A 142 4.40 -19.19 13.52
N ILE A 143 4.14 -19.17 14.84
CA ILE A 143 4.59 -20.14 15.84
C ILE A 143 3.43 -20.90 16.48
N GLU A 144 3.70 -22.01 17.17
CA GLU A 144 2.66 -22.82 17.82
C GLU A 144 2.30 -22.34 19.25
N GLN A 145 2.93 -21.26 19.71
CA GLN A 145 2.71 -20.72 21.05
C GLN A 145 1.49 -19.79 21.08
N LYS A 146 0.34 -20.28 21.55
CA LYS A 146 -0.91 -19.49 21.68
C LYS A 146 -0.78 -18.26 22.58
N LYS A 147 -0.08 -18.42 23.72
CA LYS A 147 -0.01 -17.41 24.77
C LYS A 147 1.25 -16.55 24.69
N CYS A 148 1.15 -15.26 24.95
CA CYS A 148 2.27 -14.36 25.15
C CYS A 148 2.48 -14.03 26.62
N TYR A 149 3.66 -13.49 26.91
CA TYR A 149 4.00 -12.90 28.21
C TYR A 149 3.69 -11.39 28.19
N PRO A 150 3.18 -10.80 29.30
CA PRO A 150 2.91 -9.36 29.38
C PRO A 150 4.10 -8.47 29.01
N GLU A 151 5.32 -8.95 29.30
CA GLU A 151 6.57 -8.27 28.97
C GLU A 151 6.72 -8.01 27.47
N GLU A 152 6.24 -8.91 26.61
CA GLU A 152 6.31 -8.76 25.15
C GLU A 152 5.54 -7.52 24.68
N TYR A 153 4.33 -7.29 25.21
CA TYR A 153 3.55 -6.09 24.93
C TYR A 153 4.23 -4.83 25.49
N SER A 154 4.76 -4.91 26.71
CA SER A 154 5.45 -3.77 27.35
C SER A 154 6.70 -3.33 26.58
N GLU A 155 7.49 -4.28 26.08
CA GLU A 155 8.68 -4.01 25.26
C GLU A 155 8.29 -3.43 23.89
N LEU A 156 7.22 -3.96 23.28
CA LEU A 156 6.72 -3.47 22.01
C LEU A 156 6.19 -2.04 22.13
N LEU A 157 5.40 -1.76 23.17
CA LEU A 157 4.84 -0.43 23.44
C LEU A 157 5.94 0.59 23.75
N LYS A 158 6.96 0.20 24.52
CA LYS A 158 8.12 1.05 24.78
C LYS A 158 8.78 1.49 23.47
N LYS A 159 9.07 0.55 22.57
CA LYS A 159 9.68 0.84 21.26
C LYS A 159 8.78 1.75 20.39
N PHE A 160 7.47 1.51 20.39
CA PHE A 160 6.50 2.36 19.70
C PHE A 160 6.52 3.82 20.23
N ASN A 161 6.48 3.98 21.55
CA ASN A 161 6.52 5.30 22.20
C ASN A 161 7.88 6.00 21.99
N ASP A 162 8.99 5.25 21.99
CA ASP A 162 10.31 5.80 21.73
C ASP A 162 10.39 6.44 20.33
N GLU A 163 9.79 5.82 19.30
CA GLU A 163 9.75 6.39 17.93
C GLU A 163 8.92 7.68 17.85
N ILE A 164 7.80 7.76 18.59
CA ILE A 164 7.01 9.00 18.72
C ILE A 164 7.82 10.08 19.45
N LYS A 165 8.51 9.68 20.53
CA LYS A 165 9.28 10.59 21.38
C LYS A 165 10.47 11.23 20.65
N ILE A 166 11.18 10.50 19.80
CA ILE A 166 12.31 11.05 19.04
C ILE A 166 11.87 11.84 17.81
N THR A 167 10.65 11.62 17.30
CA THR A 167 10.16 12.30 16.10
C THR A 167 9.76 13.74 16.38
N ASN A 168 10.20 14.67 15.54
CA ASN A 168 9.86 16.10 15.64
C ASN A 168 8.74 16.46 14.65
N PHE A 169 7.57 16.84 15.17
CA PHE A 169 6.41 17.23 14.37
C PHE A 169 6.34 18.74 14.05
N VAL A 170 7.42 19.51 14.25
CA VAL A 170 7.47 20.90 13.81
C VAL A 170 7.52 20.98 12.29
N ASN A 171 6.71 21.87 11.69
CA ASN A 171 6.60 22.12 10.25
C ASN A 171 6.15 20.92 9.40
N ILE A 172 5.51 19.91 9.99
CA ILE A 172 4.88 18.82 9.24
C ILE A 172 3.42 19.16 8.87
N SER A 173 2.96 18.70 7.72
CA SER A 173 1.54 18.76 7.35
C SER A 173 0.70 17.76 8.15
N ALA A 174 -0.59 18.03 8.28
CA ALA A 174 -1.53 17.09 8.92
C ALA A 174 -1.60 15.74 8.18
N GLU A 175 -1.49 15.76 6.84
CA GLU A 175 -1.41 14.57 5.99
C GLU A 175 -0.18 13.72 6.31
N ASN A 176 1.00 14.32 6.41
CA ASN A 176 2.23 13.58 6.70
C ASN A 176 2.27 13.07 8.15
N LEU A 177 1.66 13.78 9.10
CA LEU A 177 1.48 13.27 10.46
C LEU A 177 0.57 12.04 10.48
N LEU A 178 -0.55 12.07 9.74
CA LEU A 178 -1.44 10.92 9.58
C LEU A 178 -0.69 9.73 8.94
N ASN A 179 0.07 9.98 7.86
CA ASN A 179 0.84 8.95 7.18
C ASN A 179 1.92 8.35 8.08
N PHE A 180 2.60 9.17 8.89
CA PHE A 180 3.54 8.70 9.91
C PHE A 180 2.87 7.71 10.87
N PHE A 181 1.71 8.05 11.43
CA PHE A 181 0.98 7.14 12.32
C PHE A 181 0.49 5.88 11.60
N PHE A 182 0.06 5.98 10.35
CA PHE A 182 -0.29 4.81 9.54
C PHE A 182 0.86 3.79 9.44
N PHE A 183 2.07 4.23 9.06
CA PHE A 183 3.22 3.32 8.97
C PHE A 183 3.75 2.87 10.33
N LEU A 184 3.68 3.73 11.36
CA LEU A 184 4.08 3.37 12.71
C LEU A 184 3.16 2.28 13.27
N LEU A 185 1.85 2.44 13.13
CA LEU A 185 0.88 1.42 13.54
C LEU A 185 1.03 0.14 12.71
N TRP A 186 1.33 0.24 11.41
CA TRP A 186 1.62 -0.96 10.61
C TRP A 186 2.81 -1.73 11.18
N LYS A 187 3.89 -1.01 11.53
CA LYS A 187 5.10 -1.62 12.08
C LYS A 187 4.88 -2.32 13.43
N TYR A 188 4.04 -1.76 14.30
CA TYR A 188 3.91 -2.23 15.68
C TYR A 188 2.62 -3.01 15.98
N CYS A 189 1.54 -2.81 15.21
CA CYS A 189 0.22 -3.39 15.49
C CYS A 189 -0.19 -4.52 14.52
N TRP A 190 0.68 -4.93 13.58
CA TRP A 190 0.42 -6.04 12.65
C TRP A 190 0.25 -7.41 13.31
N CYS A 191 0.77 -7.59 14.53
CA CYS A 191 0.79 -8.86 15.26
C CYS A 191 -0.09 -8.87 16.51
N ILE A 192 -0.77 -7.76 16.79
CA ILE A 192 -1.64 -7.59 17.95
C ILE A 192 -3.07 -7.93 17.52
N PRO A 193 -3.83 -8.81 18.20
CA PRO A 193 -5.22 -9.09 17.83
C PRO A 193 -6.15 -7.91 18.12
N SER A 194 -7.06 -7.54 17.22
CA SER A 194 -8.02 -6.43 17.41
C SER A 194 -9.07 -6.75 18.48
N ALA A 195 -9.60 -7.98 18.46
CA ALA A 195 -10.52 -8.53 19.45
C ALA A 195 -10.07 -9.94 19.80
N ALA A 196 -9.72 -10.16 21.07
CA ALA A 196 -9.22 -11.45 21.56
C ALA A 196 -10.19 -12.16 22.51
N TYR A 197 -11.40 -11.64 22.61
CA TYR A 197 -12.55 -12.21 23.31
C TYR A 197 -13.55 -12.91 22.36
N GLU A 198 -13.37 -12.74 21.04
CA GLU A 198 -14.17 -13.41 20.02
C GLU A 198 -13.69 -14.85 19.77
N ASP A 199 -14.54 -15.69 19.16
CA ASP A 199 -14.27 -17.11 18.92
C ASP A 199 -12.91 -17.35 18.22
N GLU A 200 -12.44 -16.41 17.38
CA GLU A 200 -11.17 -16.53 16.67
C GLU A 200 -10.43 -15.18 16.47
N PRO A 201 -9.39 -14.84 17.25
CA PRO A 201 -8.64 -13.60 17.09
C PRO A 201 -7.68 -13.63 15.89
N ASP A 202 -8.17 -13.44 14.67
CA ASP A 202 -7.37 -13.50 13.44
C ASP A 202 -7.25 -12.17 12.68
N ILE A 203 -7.86 -11.10 13.19
CA ILE A 203 -7.75 -9.75 12.64
C ILE A 203 -6.67 -8.97 13.39
N PRO A 204 -5.60 -8.51 12.70
CA PRO A 204 -4.64 -7.59 13.30
C PRO A 204 -5.29 -6.26 13.71
N LEU A 205 -4.84 -5.71 14.84
CA LEU A 205 -5.23 -4.40 15.34
C LEU A 205 -4.95 -3.32 14.29
N PHE A 206 -3.81 -3.40 13.59
CA PHE A 206 -3.51 -2.47 12.49
C PHE A 206 -4.57 -2.51 11.38
N ASP A 207 -4.99 -3.68 10.93
CA ASP A 207 -5.96 -3.81 9.82
C ASP A 207 -7.34 -3.31 10.22
N HIS A 208 -7.76 -3.56 11.46
CA HIS A 208 -8.97 -2.96 12.03
C HIS A 208 -8.88 -1.42 12.09
N LEU A 209 -7.81 -0.87 12.69
CA LEU A 209 -7.60 0.58 12.75
C LEU A 209 -7.56 1.23 11.36
N LYS A 210 -6.87 0.59 10.40
CA LYS A 210 -6.77 1.05 9.01
C LYS A 210 -8.14 1.12 8.35
N THR A 211 -8.94 0.05 8.43
CA THR A 211 -10.26 -0.02 7.79
C THR A 211 -11.26 0.93 8.46
N THR A 212 -11.26 1.01 9.79
CA THR A 212 -12.06 2.01 10.54
C THR A 212 -11.71 3.44 10.11
N ALA A 213 -10.42 3.76 9.98
CA ALA A 213 -9.98 5.08 9.50
C ALA A 213 -10.40 5.37 8.06
N ALA A 214 -10.30 4.39 7.16
CA ALA A 214 -10.73 4.52 5.77
C ALA A 214 -12.24 4.79 5.67
N ILE A 215 -13.06 4.01 6.37
CA ILE A 215 -14.52 4.16 6.40
C ILE A 215 -14.90 5.50 7.02
N ALA A 216 -14.31 5.87 8.17
CA ALA A 216 -14.60 7.13 8.85
C ALA A 216 -14.28 8.34 7.96
N GLY A 217 -13.16 8.30 7.23
CA GLY A 217 -12.79 9.33 6.26
C GLY A 217 -13.82 9.47 5.13
N CYS A 218 -14.26 8.35 4.56
CA CYS A 218 -15.31 8.36 3.52
C CYS A 218 -16.64 8.90 4.06
N LEU A 219 -17.09 8.44 5.23
CA LEU A 219 -18.34 8.90 5.85
C LEU A 219 -18.30 10.40 6.17
N TYR A 220 -17.16 10.91 6.64
CA TYR A 220 -16.96 12.34 6.88
C TYR A 220 -17.11 13.13 5.58
N ILE A 221 -16.42 12.74 4.50
CA ILE A 221 -16.49 13.45 3.21
C ILE A 221 -17.92 13.41 2.66
N TYR A 222 -18.55 12.23 2.65
CA TYR A 222 -19.92 12.06 2.17
C TYR A 222 -20.90 12.97 2.91
N HIS A 223 -20.85 12.99 4.25
CA HIS A 223 -21.74 13.80 5.07
C HIS A 223 -21.49 15.30 4.92
N LYS A 224 -20.24 15.73 4.72
CA LYS A 224 -19.95 17.15 4.46
C LYS A 224 -20.53 17.62 3.13
N GLU A 225 -20.63 16.74 2.12
CA GLU A 225 -21.28 17.05 0.84
C GLU A 225 -22.81 16.86 0.88
N ASN A 226 -23.33 16.03 1.79
CA ASN A 226 -24.76 15.73 1.94
C ASN A 226 -25.21 15.78 3.42
N PRO A 227 -25.20 16.97 4.06
CA PRO A 227 -25.44 17.13 5.50
C PRO A 227 -26.87 16.76 5.93
N GLU A 228 -27.81 16.68 4.99
CA GLU A 228 -29.18 16.25 5.22
C GLU A 228 -29.36 14.73 5.30
N ILE A 229 -28.35 13.96 4.85
CA ILE A 229 -28.42 12.50 4.83
C ILE A 229 -27.89 11.95 6.15
N ASN A 230 -28.79 11.38 6.95
CA ASN A 230 -28.39 10.60 8.13
C ASN A 230 -27.54 9.40 7.71
N LEU A 231 -26.40 9.24 8.36
CA LEU A 231 -25.48 8.13 8.16
C LEU A 231 -26.09 6.84 8.72
N ASP A 232 -26.15 5.81 7.88
CA ASP A 232 -26.72 4.52 8.20
C ASP A 232 -25.99 3.41 7.44
N VAL A 233 -25.83 2.25 8.09
CA VAL A 233 -25.10 1.09 7.55
C VAL A 233 -25.72 0.52 6.28
N SER A 234 -27.03 0.68 6.07
CA SER A 234 -27.76 0.16 4.91
C SER A 234 -27.72 1.05 3.68
N LYS A 235 -27.21 2.28 3.80
CA LYS A 235 -27.15 3.23 2.68
C LYS A 235 -25.85 3.08 1.90
N ASN A 236 -25.90 3.29 0.59
CA ASN A 236 -24.73 3.32 -0.29
C ASN A 236 -23.94 4.62 -0.11
N LEU A 237 -23.23 4.73 1.01
CA LEU A 237 -22.44 5.92 1.38
C LEU A 237 -20.99 5.82 0.87
N LEU A 238 -20.58 4.65 0.40
CA LEU A 238 -19.22 4.29 0.06
C LEU A 238 -19.16 3.79 -1.39
N CYS A 239 -17.97 3.80 -1.97
CA CYS A 239 -17.66 3.13 -3.22
C CYS A 239 -16.42 2.27 -3.05
N LEU A 240 -16.45 1.09 -3.67
CA LEU A 240 -15.28 0.25 -3.86
C LEU A 240 -14.72 0.51 -5.27
N ILE A 241 -13.49 0.98 -5.34
CA ILE A 241 -12.79 1.23 -6.60
C ILE A 241 -11.73 0.14 -6.78
N GLY A 242 -11.74 -0.50 -7.95
CA GLY A 242 -10.76 -1.50 -8.33
C GLY A 242 -9.90 -1.00 -9.48
N GLY A 243 -8.61 -1.35 -9.44
CA GLY A 243 -7.68 -1.18 -10.56
C GLY A 243 -6.95 -2.48 -10.87
N ASP A 244 -6.80 -2.80 -12.15
CA ASP A 244 -6.09 -3.99 -12.66
C ASP A 244 -5.19 -3.61 -13.83
N ILE A 245 -3.91 -4.00 -13.76
CA ILE A 245 -2.97 -3.89 -14.87
C ILE A 245 -2.93 -5.20 -15.66
N SER A 246 -3.30 -5.12 -16.92
CA SER A 246 -3.23 -6.22 -17.87
C SER A 246 -1.98 -6.15 -18.75
N GLY A 247 -1.53 -7.30 -19.28
CA GLY A 247 -0.34 -7.40 -20.12
C GLY A 247 0.99 -7.61 -19.38
N ILE A 248 0.97 -7.69 -18.03
CA ILE A 248 2.16 -7.77 -17.18
C ILE A 248 3.14 -8.86 -17.62
N GLN A 249 2.65 -10.10 -17.82
CA GLN A 249 3.53 -11.21 -18.17
C GLN A 249 4.21 -10.98 -19.53
N SER A 250 3.44 -10.62 -20.55
CA SER A 250 3.98 -10.30 -21.88
C SER A 250 5.00 -9.17 -21.80
N PHE A 251 4.69 -8.09 -21.09
CA PHE A 251 5.60 -6.96 -20.93
C PHE A 251 6.91 -7.33 -20.21
N ILE A 252 6.85 -8.09 -19.12
CA ILE A 252 8.04 -8.46 -18.35
C ILE A 252 8.92 -9.40 -19.15
N PHE A 253 8.36 -10.45 -19.76
CA PHE A 253 9.15 -11.52 -20.39
C PHE A 253 9.52 -11.25 -21.85
N ASP A 254 8.94 -10.23 -22.50
CA ASP A 254 9.32 -9.81 -23.85
C ASP A 254 10.63 -8.99 -23.84
N VAL A 255 11.71 -9.66 -23.42
CA VAL A 255 13.07 -9.15 -23.34
C VAL A 255 13.93 -10.04 -24.22
N LEU A 256 14.51 -9.45 -25.27
CA LEU A 256 15.40 -10.17 -26.17
C LEU A 256 16.71 -10.54 -25.49
N THR A 257 17.21 -11.73 -25.83
CA THR A 257 18.48 -12.26 -25.35
C THR A 257 19.66 -11.42 -25.85
N GLN A 258 20.17 -10.55 -24.98
CA GLN A 258 21.47 -9.91 -25.16
C GLN A 258 22.36 -10.20 -23.95
N GLN A 259 23.63 -10.51 -24.24
CA GLN A 259 24.64 -10.99 -23.27
C GLN A 259 24.62 -10.21 -21.94
N GLY A 260 24.45 -10.92 -20.82
CA GLY A 260 24.65 -10.42 -19.45
C GLY A 260 23.64 -9.41 -18.87
N LYS A 261 22.82 -8.73 -19.68
CA LYS A 261 21.94 -7.62 -19.21
C LYS A 261 20.47 -8.02 -18.94
N ILE A 262 20.05 -9.23 -19.34
CA ILE A 262 18.65 -9.70 -19.27
C ILE A 262 18.09 -9.66 -17.84
N ALA A 263 18.81 -10.22 -16.87
CA ALA A 263 18.33 -10.28 -15.50
C ALA A 263 18.09 -8.90 -14.88
N LYS A 264 18.92 -7.89 -15.23
CA LYS A 264 18.75 -6.51 -14.76
C LYS A 264 17.47 -5.90 -15.34
N ARG A 265 17.21 -6.12 -16.64
CA ARG A 265 16.01 -5.63 -17.33
C ARG A 265 14.72 -6.29 -16.82
N LEU A 266 14.70 -7.60 -16.64
CA LEU A 266 13.53 -8.33 -16.11
C LEU A 266 13.10 -7.77 -14.74
N ARG A 267 14.06 -7.56 -13.85
CA ARG A 267 13.82 -6.98 -12.52
C ARG A 267 13.35 -5.53 -12.60
N ALA A 268 14.00 -4.71 -13.43
CA ALA A 268 13.59 -3.33 -13.63
C ALA A 268 12.15 -3.23 -14.14
N ARG A 269 11.75 -4.09 -15.08
CA ARG A 269 10.38 -4.14 -15.59
C ARG A 269 9.37 -4.61 -14.53
N SER A 270 9.71 -5.65 -13.76
CA SER A 270 8.86 -6.10 -12.66
C SER A 270 8.65 -5.00 -11.61
N PHE A 271 9.72 -4.31 -11.23
CA PHE A 271 9.68 -3.17 -10.32
C PHE A 271 8.86 -2.01 -10.91
N TYR A 272 9.05 -1.70 -12.20
CA TYR A 272 8.33 -0.64 -12.89
C TYR A 272 6.82 -0.91 -12.95
N VAL A 273 6.39 -2.15 -13.24
CA VAL A 273 4.97 -2.54 -13.18
C VAL A 273 4.39 -2.32 -11.79
N GLN A 274 5.13 -2.68 -10.74
CA GLN A 274 4.69 -2.44 -9.36
C GLN A 274 4.55 -0.95 -9.07
N LEU A 275 5.47 -0.10 -9.55
CA LEU A 275 5.36 1.35 -9.40
C LEU A 275 4.23 1.96 -10.22
N ILE A 276 3.92 1.44 -11.42
CA ILE A 276 2.74 1.84 -12.18
C ILE A 276 1.48 1.59 -11.36
N SER A 277 1.37 0.41 -10.75
CA SER A 277 0.23 0.05 -9.90
C SER A 277 0.10 0.98 -8.69
N GLU A 278 1.20 1.25 -7.99
CA GLU A 278 1.20 2.14 -6.82
C GLU A 278 0.86 3.58 -7.21
N ILE A 279 1.48 4.12 -8.25
CA ILE A 279 1.24 5.50 -8.69
C ILE A 279 -0.19 5.66 -9.23
N ALA A 280 -0.72 4.66 -9.94
CA ALA A 280 -2.12 4.65 -10.35
C ALA A 280 -3.05 4.72 -9.13
N ALA A 281 -2.81 3.91 -8.10
CA ALA A 281 -3.56 3.95 -6.85
C ALA A 281 -3.43 5.30 -6.13
N HIS A 282 -2.23 5.88 -6.05
CA HIS A 282 -2.00 7.19 -5.45
C HIS A 282 -2.75 8.30 -6.21
N LYS A 283 -2.75 8.24 -7.55
CA LYS A 283 -3.46 9.20 -8.38
C LYS A 283 -4.97 9.12 -8.15
N VAL A 284 -5.54 7.91 -8.03
CA VAL A 284 -6.94 7.72 -7.61
C VAL A 284 -7.17 8.32 -6.22
N LEU A 285 -6.37 7.98 -5.20
CA LEU A 285 -6.50 8.54 -3.84
C LEU A 285 -6.46 10.08 -3.84
N HIS A 286 -5.50 10.69 -4.53
CA HIS A 286 -5.37 12.13 -4.60
C HIS A 286 -6.55 12.81 -5.30
N SER A 287 -7.13 12.19 -6.34
CA SER A 287 -8.36 12.69 -6.99
C SER A 287 -9.56 12.71 -6.03
N PHE A 288 -9.60 11.78 -5.08
CA PHE A 288 -10.60 11.75 -4.01
C PHE A 288 -10.18 12.48 -2.72
N LYS A 289 -8.98 13.08 -2.69
CA LYS A 289 -8.37 13.69 -1.49
C LYS A 289 -8.33 12.72 -0.29
N LEU A 290 -8.07 11.44 -0.56
CA LEU A 290 -8.04 10.38 0.45
C LEU A 290 -6.61 10.05 0.91
N PRO A 291 -6.43 9.70 2.20
CA PRO A 291 -5.16 9.26 2.76
C PRO A 291 -4.86 7.77 2.45
N PHE A 292 -3.65 7.31 2.79
CA PHE A 292 -3.19 5.95 2.50
C PHE A 292 -4.04 4.84 3.14
N CYS A 293 -4.72 5.08 4.26
CA CYS A 293 -5.56 4.05 4.88
C CYS A 293 -6.71 3.61 3.97
N ASN A 294 -7.15 4.47 3.04
CA ASN A 294 -8.16 4.15 2.03
C ASN A 294 -7.66 3.18 0.94
N LEU A 295 -6.36 2.94 0.82
CA LEU A 295 -5.80 1.86 -0.02
C LEU A 295 -5.90 0.53 0.73
N ILE A 296 -7.01 -0.19 0.52
CA ILE A 296 -7.29 -1.45 1.22
C ILE A 296 -6.29 -2.53 0.81
N PHE A 297 -5.97 -2.60 -0.48
CA PHE A 297 -5.07 -3.60 -1.04
C PHE A 297 -4.30 -3.05 -2.24
N SER A 298 -3.04 -3.45 -2.40
CA SER A 298 -2.22 -3.19 -3.59
C SER A 298 -1.16 -4.29 -3.73
N ALA A 299 -1.35 -5.20 -4.69
CA ALA A 299 -0.38 -6.25 -5.00
C ALA A 299 -0.57 -6.82 -6.40
N GLY A 300 0.53 -7.22 -7.04
CA GLY A 300 0.49 -7.95 -8.32
C GLY A 300 -0.13 -7.19 -9.49
N GLY A 301 -0.13 -5.85 -9.45
CA GLY A 301 -0.81 -5.01 -10.45
C GLY A 301 -2.30 -4.79 -10.20
N ASN A 302 -2.83 -5.29 -9.09
CA ASN A 302 -4.20 -5.03 -8.65
C ASN A 302 -4.22 -4.12 -7.42
N PHE A 303 -5.17 -3.20 -7.35
CA PHE A 303 -5.40 -2.40 -6.16
C PHE A 303 -6.90 -2.18 -5.91
N TYR A 304 -7.26 -2.06 -4.62
CA TYR A 304 -8.62 -1.77 -4.17
C TYR A 304 -8.60 -0.58 -3.22
N ILE A 305 -9.45 0.41 -3.50
CA ILE A 305 -9.59 1.65 -2.74
C ILE A 305 -11.02 1.78 -2.24
N LEU A 306 -11.18 2.13 -0.98
CA LEU A 306 -12.47 2.53 -0.42
C LEU A 306 -12.60 4.05 -0.51
N ALA A 307 -13.66 4.54 -1.15
CA ALA A 307 -13.90 5.97 -1.38
C ALA A 307 -15.33 6.37 -0.96
N PRO A 308 -15.62 7.68 -0.80
CA PRO A 308 -16.99 8.14 -0.58
C PRO A 308 -17.83 8.01 -1.85
N ASN A 309 -19.12 7.67 -1.70
CA ASN A 309 -20.07 7.68 -2.81
C ASN A 309 -20.59 9.10 -3.09
N LEU A 310 -19.89 9.85 -3.94
CA LEU A 310 -20.26 11.20 -4.31
C LEU A 310 -20.93 11.20 -5.70
N LYS A 311 -21.75 12.22 -5.97
CA LYS A 311 -22.40 12.38 -7.29
C LYS A 311 -21.41 12.41 -8.45
N GLU A 312 -20.18 12.87 -8.19
CA GLU A 312 -19.11 12.97 -9.18
C GLU A 312 -18.18 11.75 -9.22
N SER A 313 -18.33 10.78 -8.31
CA SER A 313 -17.39 9.64 -8.17
C SER A 313 -17.19 8.87 -9.46
N SER A 314 -18.27 8.51 -10.16
CA SER A 314 -18.18 7.78 -11.44
C SER A 314 -17.50 8.61 -12.54
N ASN A 315 -17.81 9.91 -12.60
CA ASN A 315 -17.19 10.82 -13.58
C ASN A 315 -15.68 10.99 -13.33
N LEU A 316 -15.26 11.03 -12.05
CA LEU A 316 -13.84 11.08 -11.69
C LEU A 316 -13.10 9.83 -12.18
N ILE A 317 -13.69 8.64 -12.01
CA ILE A 317 -13.11 7.37 -12.47
C ILE A 317 -13.07 7.29 -13.99
N ASP A 318 -14.11 7.72 -14.70
CA ASP A 318 -14.12 7.75 -16.17
C ASP A 318 -13.05 8.70 -16.74
N ASN A 319 -12.81 9.84 -16.07
CA ASN A 319 -11.75 10.76 -16.46
C ASN A 319 -10.36 10.16 -16.20
N LEU A 320 -10.15 9.53 -15.05
CA LEU A 320 -8.91 8.81 -14.74
C LEU A 320 -8.67 7.66 -15.72
N GLN A 321 -9.70 6.92 -16.11
CA GLN A 321 -9.59 5.86 -17.12
C GLN A 321 -9.09 6.42 -18.46
N LYS A 322 -9.63 7.56 -18.91
CA LYS A 322 -9.16 8.24 -20.14
C LYS A 322 -7.70 8.66 -20.04
N GLU A 323 -7.29 9.20 -18.90
CA GLU A 323 -5.90 9.58 -18.66
C GLU A 323 -4.96 8.36 -18.69
N PHE A 324 -5.38 7.26 -18.06
CA PHE A 324 -4.60 6.03 -17.98
C PHE A 324 -4.50 5.36 -19.35
N ASP A 325 -5.59 5.33 -20.11
CA ASP A 325 -5.62 4.83 -21.49
C ASP A 325 -4.69 5.66 -22.40
N LYS A 326 -4.74 6.99 -22.30
CA LYS A 326 -3.87 7.87 -23.08
C LYS A 326 -2.39 7.67 -22.74
N TRP A 327 -2.08 7.56 -21.44
CA TRP A 327 -0.72 7.35 -20.98
C TRP A 327 -0.19 5.97 -21.39
N THR A 328 -0.97 4.90 -21.22
CA THR A 328 -0.56 3.54 -21.61
C THR A 328 -0.43 3.36 -23.12
N LEU A 329 -1.31 3.98 -23.91
CA LEU A 329 -1.17 4.00 -25.37
C LEU A 329 0.12 4.71 -25.80
N SER A 330 0.38 5.91 -25.27
CA SER A 330 1.53 6.73 -25.70
C SER A 330 2.88 6.27 -25.14
N GLN A 331 2.96 5.98 -23.84
CA GLN A 331 4.22 5.66 -23.15
C GLN A 331 4.54 4.17 -23.14
N MET A 332 3.51 3.32 -23.13
CA MET A 332 3.66 1.86 -23.02
C MET A 332 3.31 1.12 -24.32
N ASN A 333 2.89 1.84 -25.37
CA ASN A 333 2.52 1.27 -26.67
C ASN A 333 1.49 0.13 -26.53
N ALA A 334 0.54 0.34 -25.61
CA ALA A 334 -0.51 -0.63 -25.29
C ALA A 334 0.01 -2.03 -24.85
N GLU A 335 1.30 -2.18 -24.54
CA GLU A 335 1.85 -3.45 -24.00
C GLU A 335 1.32 -3.72 -22.58
N LEU A 336 0.95 -2.65 -21.89
CA LEU A 336 0.18 -2.67 -20.66
C LEU A 336 -1.09 -1.85 -20.87
N SER A 337 -2.14 -2.23 -20.16
CA SER A 337 -3.36 -1.43 -20.02
C SER A 337 -3.80 -1.41 -18.57
N ILE A 338 -4.33 -0.29 -18.08
CA ILE A 338 -4.84 -0.16 -16.72
C ILE A 338 -6.35 -0.04 -16.81
N SER A 339 -7.09 -0.94 -16.17
CA SER A 339 -8.55 -0.90 -16.10
C SER A 339 -8.99 -0.44 -14.72
N LEU A 340 -9.95 0.48 -14.67
CA LEU A 340 -10.62 0.95 -13.46
C LEU A 340 -12.09 0.55 -13.48
N ALA A 341 -12.60 0.17 -12.31
CA ALA A 341 -14.02 -0.03 -12.05
C ALA A 341 -14.39 0.63 -10.71
N ILE A 342 -15.64 1.02 -10.58
CA ILE A 342 -16.18 1.62 -9.35
C ILE A 342 -17.57 1.08 -9.10
N ARG A 343 -17.79 0.62 -7.87
CA ARG A 343 -19.07 0.08 -7.42
C ARG A 343 -19.53 0.82 -6.18
N GLU A 344 -20.77 1.31 -6.18
CA GLU A 344 -21.40 1.87 -4.99
C GLU A 344 -21.73 0.75 -4.01
N ILE A 345 -21.39 0.94 -2.73
CA ILE A 345 -21.57 -0.06 -1.68
C ILE A 345 -22.05 0.60 -0.38
N SER A 346 -22.81 -0.16 0.40
CA SER A 346 -23.23 0.17 1.75
C SER A 346 -22.26 -0.37 2.79
N GLY A 347 -22.50 -0.03 4.07
CA GLY A 347 -21.78 -0.66 5.16
C GLY A 347 -22.10 -2.15 5.29
N LYS A 348 -23.30 -2.60 4.92
CA LYS A 348 -23.66 -4.03 4.90
C LYS A 348 -22.86 -4.82 3.85
N ASP A 349 -22.60 -4.20 2.71
CA ASP A 349 -21.82 -4.78 1.62
C ASP A 349 -20.33 -4.93 1.99
N LEU A 350 -19.85 -4.19 3.00
CA LEU A 350 -18.52 -4.39 3.59
C LEU A 350 -18.49 -5.57 4.57
N ILE A 351 -19.61 -5.89 5.21
CA ILE A 351 -19.73 -7.10 6.05
C ILE A 351 -19.69 -8.33 5.14
N ASP A 352 -20.39 -8.29 3.99
CA ASP A 352 -20.26 -9.28 2.90
C ASP A 352 -19.28 -8.81 1.81
N PHE A 353 -18.05 -8.49 2.23
CA PHE A 353 -17.01 -8.03 1.32
C PHE A 353 -16.70 -9.01 0.15
N PRO A 354 -16.72 -10.35 0.33
CA PRO A 354 -16.47 -11.28 -0.77
C PRO A 354 -17.39 -11.08 -1.97
N SER A 355 -18.71 -10.97 -1.73
CA SER A 355 -19.70 -10.73 -2.79
C SER A 355 -19.44 -9.43 -3.54
N SER A 356 -19.23 -8.33 -2.79
CA SER A 356 -18.88 -7.01 -3.35
C SER A 356 -17.61 -7.05 -4.20
N LEU A 357 -16.61 -7.82 -3.78
CA LEU A 357 -15.34 -7.97 -4.48
C LEU A 357 -15.48 -8.81 -5.76
N GLU A 358 -16.31 -9.86 -5.75
CA GLU A 358 -16.61 -10.66 -6.95
C GLU A 358 -17.29 -9.82 -8.03
N GLU A 359 -18.27 -8.99 -7.64
CA GLU A 359 -18.97 -8.11 -8.56
C GLU A 359 -18.05 -7.04 -9.14
N LEU A 360 -17.20 -6.40 -8.32
CA LEU A 360 -16.19 -5.46 -8.81
C LEU A 360 -15.21 -6.13 -9.80
N LYS A 361 -14.78 -7.37 -9.51
CA LYS A 361 -13.91 -8.13 -10.41
C LYS A 361 -14.59 -8.46 -11.73
N PHE A 362 -15.89 -8.73 -11.71
CA PHE A 362 -16.67 -8.91 -12.93
C PHE A 362 -16.63 -7.64 -13.81
N GLU A 363 -16.90 -6.47 -13.22
CA GLU A 363 -16.83 -5.18 -13.93
C GLU A 363 -15.42 -4.89 -14.47
N LEU A 364 -14.37 -5.17 -13.68
CA LEU A 364 -12.98 -5.06 -14.14
C LEU A 364 -12.70 -5.97 -15.34
N ASN A 365 -13.17 -7.22 -15.31
CA ASN A 365 -12.99 -8.15 -16.42
C ASN A 365 -13.70 -7.69 -17.69
N GLU A 366 -14.87 -7.05 -17.60
CA GLU A 366 -15.53 -6.45 -18.75
C GLU A 366 -14.72 -5.31 -19.36
N LYS A 367 -14.11 -4.46 -18.53
CA LYS A 367 -13.20 -3.38 -18.97
C LYS A 367 -11.95 -3.95 -19.63
N LYS A 368 -11.38 -5.03 -19.08
CA LYS A 368 -10.20 -5.71 -19.64
C LYS A 368 -10.43 -6.34 -21.01
N ASN A 369 -11.67 -6.72 -21.32
CA ASN A 369 -12.05 -7.18 -22.66
C ASN A 369 -12.15 -6.04 -23.70
N LYS A 370 -12.06 -4.78 -23.26
CA LYS A 370 -12.11 -3.57 -24.10
C LYS A 370 -10.98 -2.61 -23.70
N PRO A 371 -9.70 -3.03 -23.77
CA PRO A 371 -8.59 -2.19 -23.34
C PRO A 371 -8.51 -0.92 -24.19
N LEU A 372 -8.14 0.20 -23.56
CA LEU A 372 -7.96 1.49 -24.23
C LEU A 372 -9.22 2.04 -24.92
N PHE A 373 -10.41 1.51 -24.57
CA PHE A 373 -11.67 1.89 -25.20
C PHE A 373 -11.91 3.40 -25.16
N ALA A 374 -11.48 4.07 -24.09
CA ALA A 374 -11.75 5.48 -23.88
C ALA A 374 -10.97 6.42 -24.83
N VAL A 375 -9.90 5.91 -25.47
CA VAL A 375 -9.06 6.66 -26.42
C VAL A 375 -9.10 6.09 -27.84
N LEU A 376 -9.40 4.80 -28.01
CA LEU A 376 -9.48 4.16 -29.33
C LEU A 376 -10.86 4.30 -29.99
N THR A 377 -11.85 4.80 -29.25
CA THR A 377 -13.22 4.94 -29.75
C THR A 377 -13.80 6.32 -29.47
N GLU A 378 -14.63 6.80 -30.39
CA GLU A 378 -15.45 7.98 -30.20
C GLU A 378 -16.85 7.71 -30.74
N LYS A 379 -17.89 8.03 -29.96
CA LYS A 379 -19.32 7.86 -30.35
C LYS A 379 -19.63 6.45 -30.87
N GLY A 380 -19.03 5.43 -30.24
CA GLY A 380 -19.25 4.02 -30.58
C GLY A 380 -18.57 3.55 -31.87
N ARG A 381 -17.63 4.32 -32.43
CA ARG A 381 -16.84 3.94 -33.61
C ARG A 381 -15.36 3.95 -33.26
N TRP A 382 -14.60 3.08 -33.93
CA TRP A 382 -13.14 3.11 -33.83
C TRP A 382 -12.59 4.41 -34.42
N LEU A 383 -11.47 4.86 -33.87
CA LEU A 383 -10.66 5.96 -34.38
C LEU A 383 -9.44 5.37 -35.09
N PRO A 384 -9.49 5.06 -36.41
CA PRO A 384 -8.44 4.28 -37.08
C PRO A 384 -7.05 4.90 -36.98
N GLN A 385 -6.97 6.23 -36.91
CA GLN A 385 -5.71 6.94 -36.75
C GLN A 385 -4.97 6.62 -35.45
N GLU A 386 -5.68 6.29 -34.37
CA GLU A 386 -5.08 5.94 -33.07
C GLU A 386 -4.50 4.51 -33.07
N PHE A 387 -4.85 3.69 -34.06
CA PHE A 387 -4.28 2.35 -34.26
C PHE A 387 -3.00 2.38 -35.10
N ILE A 388 -2.67 3.51 -35.70
CA ILE A 388 -1.49 3.68 -36.55
C ILE A 388 -0.37 4.28 -35.71
N ARG A 389 0.81 3.64 -35.73
CA ARG A 389 1.98 4.23 -35.10
C ARG A 389 2.50 5.41 -35.92
N PRO A 390 2.80 6.55 -35.29
CA PRO A 390 3.33 7.70 -36.01
C PRO A 390 4.76 7.48 -36.53
N GLU A 391 5.53 6.60 -35.88
CA GLU A 391 6.93 6.32 -36.23
C GLU A 391 7.05 5.04 -37.06
N VAL A 392 7.55 5.17 -38.29
CA VAL A 392 7.99 4.04 -39.13
C VAL A 392 9.49 3.87 -38.95
N ILE A 393 9.92 2.68 -38.51
CA ILE A 393 11.33 2.35 -38.37
C ILE A 393 11.82 1.78 -39.70
N GLU A 394 12.52 2.60 -40.48
CA GLU A 394 13.11 2.17 -41.76
C GLU A 394 14.50 1.55 -41.54
N GLY A 395 14.55 0.23 -41.45
CA GLY A 395 15.76 -0.58 -41.32
C GLY A 395 15.97 -1.13 -39.91
N ASP A 396 16.41 -2.40 -39.81
CA ASP A 396 16.67 -3.08 -38.53
C ASP A 396 17.76 -2.37 -37.72
N GLU A 397 18.70 -1.70 -38.39
CA GLU A 397 19.80 -0.94 -37.81
C GLU A 397 19.35 0.31 -37.02
N LYS A 398 18.12 0.78 -37.25
CA LYS A 398 17.52 1.90 -36.51
C LYS A 398 16.62 1.42 -35.38
N ALA A 399 16.32 0.12 -35.31
CA ALA A 399 15.48 -0.46 -34.28
C ALA A 399 16.29 -0.67 -32.98
N CYS A 400 15.66 -0.40 -31.85
CA CYS A 400 16.26 -0.62 -30.53
C CYS A 400 16.72 -2.06 -30.33
N ASN A 401 18.00 -2.25 -30.00
CA ASN A 401 18.60 -3.55 -29.72
C ASN A 401 17.95 -4.33 -28.56
N GLY A 402 17.26 -3.62 -27.67
CA GLY A 402 16.67 -4.21 -26.47
C GLY A 402 15.25 -4.75 -26.66
N CYS A 403 14.46 -4.16 -27.55
CA CYS A 403 13.05 -4.53 -27.74
C CYS A 403 12.61 -4.65 -29.19
N HIS A 404 13.38 -4.14 -30.15
CA HIS A 404 13.03 -4.03 -31.58
C HIS A 404 11.67 -3.36 -31.88
N LYS A 405 11.09 -2.62 -30.92
CA LYS A 405 9.77 -1.97 -31.06
C LYS A 405 9.82 -0.47 -31.30
N TYR A 406 10.95 0.16 -30.96
CA TYR A 406 11.14 1.61 -30.97
C TYR A 406 12.43 1.98 -31.68
N PRO A 407 12.54 3.18 -32.25
CA PRO A 407 13.81 3.68 -32.77
C PRO A 407 14.86 3.80 -31.65
N ILE A 408 16.13 3.69 -32.02
CA ILE A 408 17.26 4.03 -31.15
C ILE A 408 17.13 5.51 -30.75
N ALA A 409 17.32 5.80 -29.46
CA ALA A 409 17.25 7.17 -28.97
C ALA A 409 18.62 7.85 -29.07
N GLU A 410 18.64 9.10 -29.56
CA GLU A 410 19.86 9.90 -29.75
C GLU A 410 20.68 10.08 -28.47
N ILE A 411 20.03 10.07 -27.30
CA ILE A 411 20.66 10.30 -26.00
C ILE A 411 21.34 9.05 -25.41
N THR A 412 21.26 7.91 -26.09
CA THR A 412 21.92 6.68 -25.61
C THR A 412 23.33 6.60 -26.16
N PRO A 413 24.29 6.02 -25.40
CA PRO A 413 25.63 5.77 -25.95
C PRO A 413 25.49 5.01 -27.28
N GLU A 414 26.14 5.50 -28.34
CA GLU A 414 26.03 4.94 -29.70
C GLU A 414 26.31 3.42 -29.71
N GLU A 415 27.19 2.95 -28.82
CA GLU A 415 27.54 1.53 -28.66
C GLU A 415 26.41 0.65 -28.08
N GLU A 416 25.43 1.23 -27.37
CA GLU A 416 24.34 0.47 -26.74
C GLU A 416 23.07 0.40 -27.62
N ALA A 417 22.83 1.39 -28.48
CA ALA A 417 21.74 1.44 -29.46
C ALA A 417 20.37 1.01 -28.88
N TYR A 418 19.94 1.69 -27.82
CA TYR A 418 18.65 1.44 -27.15
C TYR A 418 17.65 2.58 -27.36
N CYS A 419 16.35 2.26 -27.33
CA CYS A 419 15.31 3.27 -27.16
C CYS A 419 15.32 3.81 -25.72
N LEU A 420 14.71 4.97 -25.53
CA LEU A 420 14.61 5.64 -24.23
C LEU A 420 14.07 4.73 -23.11
N ARG A 421 13.06 3.91 -23.42
CA ARG A 421 12.45 2.98 -22.45
C ARG A 421 13.41 1.87 -22.01
N CYS A 422 14.01 1.16 -22.96
CA CYS A 422 14.99 0.11 -22.65
C CYS A 422 16.19 0.67 -21.90
N PHE A 423 16.62 1.89 -22.22
CA PHE A 423 17.67 2.57 -21.48
C PHE A 423 17.24 2.87 -20.03
N ARG A 424 16.03 3.40 -19.82
CA ARG A 424 15.46 3.62 -18.48
C ARG A 424 15.35 2.33 -17.67
N ASP A 425 14.91 1.22 -18.27
CA ASP A 425 14.90 -0.11 -17.62
C ASP A 425 16.29 -0.47 -17.07
N ILE A 426 17.34 -0.26 -17.88
CA ILE A 426 18.72 -0.55 -17.47
C ILE A 426 19.15 0.36 -16.30
N GLN A 427 18.80 1.65 -16.34
CA GLN A 427 19.13 2.60 -15.26
C GLN A 427 18.45 2.22 -13.94
N VAL A 428 17.14 1.93 -13.97
CA VAL A 428 16.41 1.45 -12.81
C VAL A 428 17.03 0.17 -12.26
N GLY A 429 17.33 -0.80 -13.14
CA GLY A 429 17.96 -2.07 -12.75
C GLY A 429 19.35 -1.93 -12.13
N LYS A 430 20.09 -0.85 -12.44
CA LYS A 430 21.38 -0.51 -11.82
C LYS A 430 21.21 0.20 -10.47
N LEU A 431 20.18 1.03 -10.32
CA LEU A 431 19.91 1.79 -9.09
C LEU A 431 19.28 0.92 -7.99
N LEU A 432 18.40 -0.02 -8.37
CA LEU A 432 17.61 -0.81 -7.44
C LEU A 432 18.42 -1.54 -6.34
N PRO A 433 19.56 -2.20 -6.63
CA PRO A 433 20.35 -2.89 -5.60
C PRO A 433 21.06 -1.95 -4.62
N LYS A 434 21.24 -0.68 -4.99
CA LYS A 434 22.00 0.31 -4.22
C LYS A 434 21.10 1.25 -3.42
N SER A 435 19.81 1.29 -3.74
CA SER A 435 18.89 2.29 -3.21
C SER A 435 18.20 1.79 -1.95
N ASN A 436 18.22 2.62 -0.91
CA ASN A 436 17.58 2.33 0.38
C ASN A 436 16.28 3.13 0.56
N TYR A 437 15.99 4.05 -0.36
CA TYR A 437 14.85 4.96 -0.27
C TYR A 437 14.18 5.14 -1.63
N LEU A 438 12.87 5.40 -1.58
CA LEU A 438 12.01 5.69 -2.72
C LEU A 438 11.22 6.97 -2.44
N ALA A 439 11.41 7.97 -3.30
CA ALA A 439 10.70 9.24 -3.23
C ALA A 439 9.67 9.35 -4.35
N PHE A 440 8.48 9.85 -4.05
CA PHE A 440 7.42 10.12 -5.02
C PHE A 440 7.07 11.61 -5.08
N TYR A 441 6.72 12.07 -6.30
CA TYR A 441 6.45 13.47 -6.59
C TYR A 441 5.13 13.64 -7.34
N LYS A 442 4.37 14.71 -7.03
CA LYS A 442 3.13 15.12 -7.73
C LYS A 442 3.45 15.95 -8.99
N ASN A 443 4.45 15.53 -9.76
CA ASN A 443 4.87 16.13 -11.01
C ASN A 443 5.69 15.11 -11.81
N ASN A 444 5.99 15.40 -13.08
CA ASN A 444 6.77 14.53 -13.96
C ASN A 444 8.23 14.97 -14.13
N LEU A 445 8.76 15.80 -13.22
CA LEU A 445 10.06 16.45 -13.41
C LEU A 445 11.24 15.69 -12.77
N GLN A 446 10.95 14.77 -11.84
CA GLN A 446 11.99 14.14 -11.02
C GLN A 446 12.19 12.67 -11.36
N GLY A 447 13.38 12.30 -11.84
CA GLY A 447 13.75 10.89 -12.01
C GLY A 447 12.97 10.20 -13.13
N PHE A 448 12.05 9.31 -12.75
CA PHE A 448 11.29 8.48 -13.68
C PHE A 448 9.79 8.83 -13.65
N GLU A 449 9.24 9.15 -14.82
CA GLU A 449 7.83 9.54 -15.00
C GLU A 449 6.89 8.34 -15.13
N VAL A 450 5.72 8.45 -14.48
CA VAL A 450 4.58 7.53 -14.56
C VAL A 450 3.30 8.31 -14.31
N LEU A 451 2.33 8.29 -15.25
CA LEU A 451 0.99 8.87 -15.07
C LEU A 451 0.98 10.35 -14.60
N ASP A 452 1.87 11.20 -15.12
CA ASP A 452 2.11 12.60 -14.73
C ASP A 452 2.69 12.80 -13.32
N TYR A 453 3.04 11.70 -12.66
CA TYR A 453 3.81 11.65 -11.43
C TYR A 453 5.24 11.21 -11.76
N SER A 454 6.09 11.24 -10.75
CA SER A 454 7.43 10.70 -10.90
C SER A 454 7.97 10.12 -9.60
N PHE A 455 9.04 9.32 -9.73
CA PHE A 455 9.72 8.74 -8.59
C PHE A 455 11.25 8.77 -8.75
N LYS A 456 11.95 8.72 -7.60
CA LYS A 456 13.41 8.55 -7.53
C LYS A 456 13.78 7.44 -6.56
N LEU A 457 14.73 6.61 -7.00
CA LEU A 457 15.47 5.66 -6.19
C LEU A 457 16.74 6.34 -5.69
N THR A 458 17.05 6.24 -4.39
CA THR A 458 18.15 7.00 -3.80
C THR A 458 18.81 6.31 -2.60
N GLU A 459 20.04 6.72 -2.31
CA GLU A 459 20.83 6.32 -1.16
C GLU A 459 20.67 7.31 0.01
N GLY A 460 21.00 6.90 1.23
CA GLY A 460 20.82 7.75 2.41
C GLY A 460 21.58 9.08 2.37
N LYS A 461 22.73 9.13 1.69
CA LYS A 461 23.57 10.33 1.56
C LYS A 461 22.90 11.46 0.77
N ASP A 462 21.94 11.12 -0.09
CA ASP A 462 21.30 12.06 -1.02
C ASP A 462 19.95 12.58 -0.49
N ILE A 463 19.49 12.12 0.68
CA ILE A 463 18.24 12.59 1.31
C ILE A 463 18.17 14.12 1.37
N PRO A 464 19.20 14.88 1.80
CA PRO A 464 19.12 16.35 1.84
C PRO A 464 18.85 17.01 0.49
N ILE A 465 19.25 16.38 -0.62
CA ILE A 465 18.97 16.86 -1.98
C ILE A 465 17.51 16.56 -2.32
N ILE A 466 17.08 15.32 -2.07
CA ILE A 466 15.72 14.86 -2.32
C ILE A 466 14.69 15.72 -1.59
N LEU A 467 14.94 16.12 -0.34
CA LEU A 467 14.03 16.98 0.40
C LEU A 467 13.81 18.35 -0.23
N LYS A 468 14.81 18.91 -0.92
CA LYS A 468 14.67 20.20 -1.62
C LYS A 468 13.74 20.10 -2.83
N GLU A 469 13.54 18.89 -3.35
CA GLU A 469 12.64 18.61 -4.47
C GLU A 469 11.19 18.41 -4.02
N ASN A 470 10.92 18.50 -2.71
CA ASN A 470 9.59 18.40 -2.09
C ASN A 470 8.80 17.14 -2.51
N PRO A 471 9.32 15.92 -2.23
CA PRO A 471 8.54 14.71 -2.42
C PRO A 471 7.30 14.74 -1.52
N TYR A 472 6.16 14.25 -2.03
CA TYR A 472 4.97 14.08 -1.18
C TYR A 472 5.08 12.83 -0.31
N LEU A 473 5.91 11.85 -0.72
CA LEU A 473 6.15 10.63 0.03
C LEU A 473 7.61 10.20 -0.12
N LEU A 474 8.27 9.93 1.02
CA LEU A 474 9.60 9.34 1.09
C LEU A 474 9.52 8.07 1.93
N LEU A 475 9.81 6.93 1.32
CA LEU A 475 9.75 5.61 1.94
C LEU A 475 11.16 5.02 2.07
N SER A 476 11.40 4.31 3.16
CA SER A 476 12.51 3.34 3.24
C SER A 476 12.15 2.07 2.46
N LEU A 477 13.14 1.47 1.82
CA LEU A 477 12.99 0.24 1.05
C LEU A 477 13.54 -0.94 1.82
N ASN A 478 12.72 -1.97 2.01
CA ASN A 478 13.09 -3.24 2.67
C ASN A 478 13.60 -3.14 4.11
N GLU A 479 13.39 -1.99 4.74
CA GLU A 479 13.61 -1.73 6.16
C GLU A 479 12.37 -1.03 6.70
N THR A 480 11.99 -1.27 7.96
CA THR A 480 10.86 -0.61 8.61
C THR A 480 11.27 0.67 9.33
N LYS A 481 12.06 1.51 8.64
CA LYS A 481 12.48 2.79 9.20
C LYS A 481 11.36 3.82 9.04
N VAL A 482 10.81 4.26 10.16
CA VAL A 482 9.80 5.32 10.25
C VAL A 482 10.41 6.45 11.08
N GLY A 483 10.37 7.68 10.56
CA GLY A 483 10.96 8.84 11.23
C GLY A 483 11.25 9.96 10.24
N LEU A 484 10.73 11.15 10.53
CA LEU A 484 10.76 12.27 9.59
C LEU A 484 12.20 12.63 9.19
N PRO A 485 12.45 12.84 7.89
CA PRO A 485 11.48 13.02 6.79
C PRO A 485 11.03 11.72 6.09
N ILE A 486 11.49 10.54 6.55
CA ILE A 486 11.09 9.24 6.01
C ILE A 486 9.74 8.86 6.65
N ILE A 487 8.67 8.99 5.87
CA ILE A 487 7.29 8.87 6.38
C ILE A 487 6.92 7.42 6.66
N GLY A 488 7.51 6.47 5.92
CA GLY A 488 7.13 5.07 5.99
C GLY A 488 8.13 4.13 5.33
N PHE A 489 7.65 2.94 5.00
CA PHE A 489 8.46 1.89 4.39
C PHE A 489 7.67 1.11 3.34
N LYS A 490 8.40 0.41 2.46
CA LYS A 490 7.83 -0.53 1.50
C LYS A 490 8.79 -1.70 1.30
N TYR A 491 8.22 -2.90 1.29
CA TYR A 491 8.94 -4.10 0.89
C TYR A 491 8.77 -4.33 -0.61
N PHE A 492 9.89 -4.51 -1.29
CA PHE A 492 9.98 -4.96 -2.67
C PHE A 492 10.85 -6.20 -2.67
N ALA A 493 10.39 -7.29 -3.30
CA ALA A 493 11.22 -8.49 -3.47
C ALA A 493 12.42 -8.16 -4.37
N ASN A 494 13.51 -7.72 -3.74
CA ASN A 494 14.68 -7.17 -4.41
C ASN A 494 15.96 -7.94 -4.05
N HIS A 495 15.85 -9.12 -3.41
CA HIS A 495 17.03 -9.95 -3.20
C HIS A 495 17.60 -10.30 -4.57
N ILE A 496 18.86 -9.95 -4.73
CA ILE A 496 19.59 -10.04 -5.97
C ILE A 496 20.92 -10.68 -5.61
N PRO A 497 21.25 -11.85 -6.18
CA PRO A 497 22.58 -12.40 -6.02
C PRO A 497 23.61 -11.37 -6.47
N THR A 498 24.52 -11.04 -5.57
CA THR A 498 25.69 -10.19 -5.78
C THR A 498 26.95 -11.05 -5.61
N LYS A 499 28.13 -10.43 -5.73
CA LYS A 499 29.39 -11.10 -5.37
C LYS A 499 29.45 -11.60 -3.92
N ASN A 500 28.63 -11.05 -3.02
CA ASN A 500 28.53 -11.55 -1.65
C ASN A 500 27.86 -12.92 -1.59
N ASP A 501 26.96 -13.20 -2.52
CA ASP A 501 26.22 -14.46 -2.63
C ASP A 501 26.97 -15.47 -3.51
N ILE A 502 27.63 -14.98 -4.57
CA ILE A 502 28.41 -15.78 -5.53
C ILE A 502 29.80 -15.14 -5.72
N ALA A 503 30.75 -15.52 -4.86
CA ALA A 503 32.09 -14.92 -4.81
C ALA A 503 32.87 -15.04 -6.13
N LEU A 504 32.61 -16.08 -6.92
CA LEU A 504 33.28 -16.36 -8.19
C LEU A 504 32.68 -15.58 -9.39
N ALA A 505 31.62 -14.80 -9.19
CA ALA A 505 30.97 -14.07 -10.27
C ALA A 505 31.88 -13.01 -10.91
N ILE A 506 31.85 -12.89 -12.24
CA ILE A 506 32.67 -11.94 -13.00
C ILE A 506 31.90 -10.63 -13.21
N VAL A 507 31.49 -9.99 -12.12
CA VAL A 507 30.80 -8.68 -12.11
C VAL A 507 31.50 -7.70 -11.18
N GLU A 508 31.31 -6.38 -11.34
CA GLU A 508 31.86 -5.43 -10.37
C GLU A 508 31.24 -5.62 -8.97
N GLU A 509 31.93 -5.19 -7.93
CA GLU A 509 31.43 -5.28 -6.55
C GLU A 509 30.13 -4.47 -6.39
N GLY A 510 29.13 -5.07 -5.73
CA GLY A 510 27.78 -4.51 -5.61
C GLY A 510 26.93 -4.54 -6.90
N GLN A 511 27.44 -5.10 -8.01
CA GLN A 511 26.60 -5.37 -9.18
C GLN A 511 25.86 -6.71 -9.06
N PRO A 512 24.65 -6.80 -9.63
CA PRO A 512 23.96 -8.07 -9.77
C PRO A 512 24.77 -9.08 -10.59
N VAL A 513 24.79 -10.32 -10.12
CA VAL A 513 25.38 -11.47 -10.79
C VAL A 513 24.59 -11.80 -12.07
N THR A 514 25.28 -12.27 -13.11
CA THR A 514 24.65 -12.66 -14.37
C THR A 514 23.97 -14.03 -14.27
N LEU A 515 23.07 -14.32 -15.21
CA LEU A 515 22.47 -15.64 -15.34
C LEU A 515 23.52 -16.74 -15.56
N GLU A 516 24.58 -16.44 -16.32
CA GLU A 516 25.67 -17.37 -16.60
C GLU A 516 26.49 -17.69 -15.34
N ASP A 517 26.79 -16.68 -14.53
CA ASP A 517 27.48 -16.86 -13.25
C ASP A 517 26.64 -17.67 -12.26
N ILE A 518 25.32 -17.47 -12.21
CA ILE A 518 24.41 -18.31 -11.41
C ILE A 518 24.45 -19.76 -11.89
N ALA A 519 24.44 -19.99 -13.22
CA ALA A 519 24.50 -21.34 -13.78
C ALA A 519 25.81 -22.07 -13.45
N LYS A 520 26.92 -21.33 -13.31
CA LYS A 520 28.24 -21.88 -12.96
C LYS A 520 28.27 -22.47 -11.55
N GLU A 521 27.49 -21.94 -10.62
CA GLU A 521 27.38 -22.44 -9.24
C GLU A 521 26.50 -23.70 -9.11
N SER A 522 25.85 -24.15 -10.19
CA SER A 522 25.00 -25.33 -10.16
C SER A 522 25.81 -26.61 -9.88
N ASN A 523 25.30 -27.44 -8.96
CA ASN A 523 25.80 -28.80 -8.74
C ASN A 523 25.35 -29.70 -9.90
N GLY A 524 26.30 -30.22 -10.69
CA GLY A 524 26.02 -30.98 -11.91
C GLY A 524 26.03 -30.11 -13.16
N ASP A 525 25.02 -30.27 -14.02
CA ASP A 525 24.91 -29.52 -15.27
C ASP A 525 24.79 -28.01 -15.01
N LYS A 526 25.49 -27.22 -15.83
CA LYS A 526 25.55 -25.76 -15.71
C LYS A 526 24.32 -25.10 -16.32
N LEU A 527 23.19 -25.34 -15.67
CA LEU A 527 21.86 -24.86 -16.05
C LEU A 527 21.30 -23.92 -14.99
N ILE A 528 20.26 -23.17 -15.37
CA ILE A 528 19.54 -22.26 -14.48
C ILE A 528 18.19 -22.89 -14.16
N ALA A 529 17.87 -22.99 -12.88
CA ALA A 529 16.53 -23.34 -12.44
C ALA A 529 15.59 -22.13 -12.55
N TYR A 530 14.46 -22.31 -13.22
CA TYR A 530 13.38 -21.34 -13.27
C TYR A 530 12.14 -21.93 -12.59
N ILE A 531 11.69 -21.28 -11.52
CA ILE A 531 10.49 -21.68 -10.78
C ILE A 531 9.43 -20.61 -10.98
N LYS A 532 8.28 -21.01 -11.51
CA LYS A 532 7.05 -20.21 -11.53
C LYS A 532 6.02 -21.00 -10.73
N PRO A 533 5.72 -20.62 -9.47
CA PRO A 533 4.63 -21.23 -8.72
C PRO A 533 3.35 -21.04 -9.53
N GLN A 534 2.60 -22.12 -9.75
CA GLN A 534 1.29 -22.07 -10.43
C GLN A 534 0.20 -21.63 -9.46
#